data_AF-A1RTH8-F1
#
_entry.id   AF-A1RTH8-F1
#
_cell.length_a   1.000
_cell.length_b   1.000
_cell.length_c   1.000
_cell.angle_alpha   90.00
_cell.angle_beta   90.00
_cell.angle_gamma   90.00
#
_symmetry.space_group_name_H-M   'P 1'
#
loop_
_entity.id
_entity.type
_entity.pdbx_description
1 polymer ?
#
loop_
_entity_poly.entity_id
_entity_poly.type
_entity_poly.pdbx_seq_one_letter_code
_entity_poly.pdbx_strand_id
1 'polypeptide(L)'
;MPTAEDVRRRIVEHGLSIRDRVVENLPYSYSVMVEQIKSISRTYKGDFDTFFSSLSNIKGLDLLIIYVMLVALLSRYKALKDDELRSLSAAFEKHIYDVISASKLRRVLEEASVEKEISNETISDLLRSLNIVSNKHSTLYAWIAKQRRLSKFEDEVRKIIFKGRGGSRVSRGARLFIRIFIHETNIPLAFKIVHTPEYKKYILHGDMYTALVTLRSGAFEDIPTLTSERIKARIAKRILCEAREGGSRCRDVVFRLESIRGLIRHVGKISGDPILYERGAYDIGMKYCKELKCDTCPLRDMCKRYIFIKLK
;
A
#
# COMPACT_ATOMS: atom_id res chain seq x y z
N MET A 1 5.55 -14.39 -27.66
CA MET A 1 6.28 -13.73 -26.54
C MET A 1 5.24 -13.11 -25.62
N PRO A 2 5.42 -13.16 -24.29
CA PRO A 2 4.51 -12.51 -23.34
C PRO A 2 4.40 -11.01 -23.61
N THR A 3 3.18 -10.49 -23.56
CA THR A 3 2.87 -9.07 -23.74
C THR A 3 3.05 -8.30 -22.42
N ALA A 4 3.11 -6.97 -22.48
CA ALA A 4 3.12 -6.15 -21.28
C ALA A 4 1.84 -6.33 -20.44
N GLU A 5 0.71 -6.64 -21.07
CA GLU A 5 -0.54 -6.99 -20.39
C GLU A 5 -0.44 -8.30 -19.62
N ASP A 6 0.17 -9.34 -20.21
CA ASP A 6 0.41 -10.62 -19.53
C ASP A 6 1.23 -10.43 -18.25
N VAL A 7 2.27 -9.59 -18.32
CA VAL A 7 3.10 -9.24 -17.17
C VAL A 7 2.28 -8.52 -16.09
N ARG A 8 1.45 -7.54 -16.47
CA ARG A 8 0.57 -6.83 -15.52
C ARG A 8 -0.41 -7.79 -14.84
N ARG A 9 -1.03 -8.69 -15.61
CA ARG A 9 -1.94 -9.71 -15.09
C ARG A 9 -1.25 -10.62 -14.08
N ARG A 10 -0.04 -11.10 -14.38
CA ARG A 10 0.73 -11.95 -13.46
C ARG A 10 1.13 -11.24 -12.18
N ILE A 11 1.47 -9.95 -12.25
CA ILE A 11 1.72 -9.13 -11.06
C ILE A 11 0.46 -9.03 -10.19
N VAL A 12 -0.71 -8.85 -10.80
CA VAL A 12 -2.00 -8.83 -10.09
C VAL A 12 -2.33 -10.18 -9.45
N GLU A 13 -2.16 -11.29 -10.18
CA GLU A 13 -2.34 -12.64 -9.66
C GLU A 13 -1.42 -12.93 -8.47
N HIS A 14 -0.14 -12.54 -8.56
CA HIS A 14 0.79 -12.64 -7.43
C HIS A 14 0.29 -11.80 -6.25
N GLY A 15 -0.15 -10.57 -6.49
CA GLY A 15 -0.74 -9.69 -5.48
C GLY A 15 -1.99 -10.27 -4.81
N LEU A 16 -2.80 -11.04 -5.55
CA LEU A 16 -3.96 -11.76 -5.02
C LEU A 16 -3.55 -12.94 -4.12
N SER A 17 -2.45 -13.62 -4.45
CA SER A 17 -1.95 -14.78 -3.71
C SER A 17 -1.31 -14.45 -2.36
N ILE A 18 -0.99 -13.17 -2.12
CA ILE A 18 -0.32 -12.69 -0.90
C ILE A 18 -1.22 -11.74 -0.10
N ARG A 19 -1.00 -11.73 1.22
CA ARG A 19 -1.65 -10.77 2.13
C ARG A 19 -0.92 -9.43 2.09
N ASP A 20 -1.64 -8.34 2.37
CA ASP A 20 -0.98 -7.05 2.61
C ASP A 20 -0.14 -7.15 3.88
N ARG A 21 1.09 -6.64 3.86
CA ARG A 21 2.05 -6.74 4.96
C ARG A 21 1.50 -6.21 6.28
N VAL A 22 0.68 -5.16 6.26
CA VAL A 22 0.08 -4.64 7.50
C VAL A 22 -0.91 -5.65 8.07
N VAL A 23 -1.70 -6.31 7.22
CA VAL A 23 -2.67 -7.35 7.62
C VAL A 23 -1.97 -8.64 8.05
N GLU A 24 -0.89 -9.02 7.37
CA GLU A 24 -0.11 -10.23 7.67
C GLU A 24 0.58 -10.16 9.03
N ASN A 25 1.02 -8.97 9.45
CA ASN A 25 1.73 -8.76 10.72
C ASN A 25 0.81 -8.30 11.87
N LEU A 26 -0.51 -8.38 11.70
CA LEU A 26 -1.46 -8.16 12.79
C LEU A 26 -1.30 -9.22 13.89
N PRO A 27 -1.61 -8.89 15.15
CA PRO A 27 -1.71 -9.91 16.19
C PRO A 27 -2.88 -10.85 15.89
N TYR A 28 -2.90 -12.02 16.53
CA TYR A 28 -3.89 -13.06 16.26
C TYR A 28 -5.33 -12.55 16.47
N SER A 29 -5.56 -11.80 17.54
CA SER A 29 -6.87 -11.22 17.88
C SER A 29 -7.43 -10.34 16.74
N TYR A 30 -6.62 -9.44 16.19
CA TYR A 30 -7.00 -8.61 15.05
C TYR A 30 -7.07 -9.38 13.73
N SER A 31 -6.26 -10.43 13.55
CA SER A 31 -6.35 -11.29 12.37
C SER A 31 -7.71 -11.99 12.30
N VAL A 32 -8.21 -12.52 13.42
CA VAL A 32 -9.56 -13.11 13.52
C VAL A 32 -10.63 -12.06 13.22
N MET A 33 -10.48 -10.85 13.77
CA MET A 33 -11.38 -9.73 13.50
C MET A 33 -11.43 -9.37 12.01
N VAL A 34 -10.30 -9.37 11.31
CA VAL A 34 -10.24 -9.10 9.86
C VAL A 34 -11.03 -10.14 9.08
N GLU A 35 -10.89 -11.43 9.42
CA GLU A 35 -11.66 -12.49 8.75
C GLU A 35 -13.17 -12.37 9.04
N GLN A 36 -13.55 -11.98 10.26
CA GLN A 36 -14.95 -11.67 10.59
C GLN A 36 -15.49 -10.50 9.73
N ILE A 37 -14.72 -9.41 9.57
CA ILE A 37 -15.11 -8.27 8.73
C ILE A 37 -15.23 -8.69 7.26
N LYS A 38 -14.30 -9.51 6.74
CA LYS A 38 -14.38 -10.05 5.37
C LYS A 38 -15.63 -10.89 5.18
N SER A 39 -15.94 -11.76 6.14
CA SER A 39 -17.15 -12.59 6.12
C SER A 39 -18.41 -11.72 6.05
N ILE A 40 -18.56 -10.76 6.97
CA ILE A 40 -19.68 -9.82 7.02
C ILE A 40 -19.79 -9.02 5.71
N SER A 41 -18.67 -8.50 5.20
CA SER A 41 -18.65 -7.71 3.95
C SER A 41 -19.05 -8.51 2.71
N ARG A 42 -18.71 -9.80 2.65
CA ARG A 42 -19.12 -10.70 1.56
C ARG A 42 -20.58 -11.10 1.68
N THR A 43 -21.03 -11.48 2.88
CA THR A 43 -22.41 -11.93 3.13
C THR A 43 -23.42 -10.84 2.83
N TYR A 44 -23.16 -9.61 3.26
CA TYR A 44 -24.09 -8.50 3.09
C TYR A 44 -23.77 -7.62 1.88
N LYS A 45 -23.12 -8.17 0.84
CA LYS A 45 -22.81 -7.42 -0.38
C LYS A 45 -24.09 -6.82 -0.98
N GLY A 46 -24.13 -5.49 -1.08
CA GLY A 46 -25.32 -4.75 -1.54
C GLY A 46 -26.25 -4.25 -0.43
N ASP A 47 -26.14 -4.78 0.79
CA ASP A 47 -26.92 -4.35 1.96
C ASP A 47 -26.04 -3.60 2.96
N PHE A 48 -26.01 -2.28 2.81
CA PHE A 48 -25.19 -1.43 3.67
C PHE A 48 -25.69 -1.38 5.12
N ASP A 49 -27.01 -1.42 5.35
CA ASP A 49 -27.58 -1.21 6.68
C ASP A 49 -27.34 -2.44 7.55
N THR A 50 -27.53 -3.64 7.01
CA THR A 50 -27.19 -4.90 7.71
C THR A 50 -25.69 -5.07 7.88
N PHE A 51 -24.88 -4.69 6.89
CA PHE A 51 -23.42 -4.62 7.05
C PHE A 51 -23.03 -3.72 8.23
N PHE A 52 -23.57 -2.49 8.26
CA PHE A 52 -23.25 -1.50 9.27
C PHE A 52 -23.68 -1.93 10.67
N SER A 53 -24.89 -2.49 10.81
CA SER A 53 -25.38 -3.06 12.06
C SER A 53 -24.56 -4.26 12.51
N SER A 54 -24.09 -5.10 11.57
CA SER A 54 -23.23 -6.23 11.91
C SER A 54 -21.86 -5.79 12.44
N LEU A 55 -21.32 -4.68 11.94
CA LEU A 55 -20.05 -4.13 12.43
C LEU A 55 -20.11 -3.65 13.88
N SER A 56 -21.26 -3.14 14.37
CA SER A 56 -21.36 -2.68 15.76
C SER A 56 -21.22 -3.80 16.78
N ASN A 57 -21.39 -5.06 16.35
CA ASN A 57 -21.22 -6.25 17.20
C ASN A 57 -19.75 -6.71 17.30
N ILE A 58 -18.83 -6.12 16.52
CA ILE A 58 -17.41 -6.45 16.54
C ILE A 58 -16.71 -5.64 17.64
N LYS A 59 -16.46 -6.28 18.78
CA LYS A 59 -15.72 -5.65 19.90
C LYS A 59 -14.30 -5.29 19.46
N GLY A 60 -13.87 -4.06 19.76
CA GLY A 60 -12.50 -3.60 19.48
C GLY A 60 -12.23 -3.18 18.03
N LEU A 61 -13.25 -3.08 17.17
CA LEU A 61 -13.08 -2.66 15.77
C LEU A 61 -12.37 -1.30 15.62
N ASP A 62 -12.70 -0.35 16.49
CA ASP A 62 -12.03 0.95 16.50
C ASP A 62 -10.54 0.83 16.90
N LEU A 63 -10.15 -0.10 17.77
CA LEU A 63 -8.73 -0.31 18.12
C LEU A 63 -7.92 -0.81 16.91
N LEU A 64 -8.50 -1.71 16.09
CA LEU A 64 -7.89 -2.15 14.83
C LEU A 64 -7.69 -0.95 13.88
N ILE A 65 -8.69 -0.08 13.75
CA ILE A 65 -8.57 1.12 12.90
C ILE A 65 -7.48 2.03 13.45
N ILE A 66 -7.39 2.21 14.78
CA ILE A 66 -6.38 3.05 15.41
C ILE A 66 -4.98 2.48 15.18
N TYR A 67 -4.79 1.17 15.26
CA TYR A 67 -3.53 0.52 14.88
C TYR A 67 -3.15 0.85 13.43
N VAL A 68 -4.08 0.74 12.48
CA VAL A 68 -3.81 1.09 11.07
C VAL A 68 -3.50 2.59 10.91
N MET A 69 -4.17 3.47 11.65
CA MET A 69 -3.85 4.91 11.69
C MET A 69 -2.43 5.16 12.21
N LEU A 70 -2.02 4.45 13.28
CA LEU A 70 -0.68 4.54 13.86
C LEU A 70 0.38 4.12 12.84
N VAL A 71 0.19 2.97 12.19
CA VAL A 71 1.08 2.48 11.12
C VAL A 71 1.16 3.48 9.96
N ALA A 72 0.04 4.07 9.55
CA ALA A 72 0.00 5.06 8.48
C ALA A 72 0.75 6.36 8.84
N LEU A 73 0.63 6.83 10.09
CA LEU A 73 1.37 7.99 10.59
C LEU A 73 2.86 7.71 10.63
N LEU A 74 3.29 6.56 11.17
CA LEU A 74 4.71 6.18 11.21
C LEU A 74 5.31 6.01 9.81
N SER A 75 4.51 5.50 8.86
CA SER A 75 4.94 5.27 7.48
C SER A 75 5.34 6.56 6.74
N ARG A 76 4.95 7.74 7.26
CA ARG A 76 5.41 9.02 6.71
C ARG A 76 6.90 9.25 6.91
N TYR A 77 7.50 8.71 7.97
CA TYR A 77 8.92 8.90 8.28
C TYR A 77 9.80 7.92 7.51
N LYS A 78 9.45 6.63 7.56
CA LYS A 78 10.15 5.55 6.86
C LYS A 78 9.17 4.46 6.43
N ALA A 79 9.56 3.65 5.45
CA ALA A 79 8.79 2.45 5.14
C ALA A 79 9.11 1.40 6.22
N LEU A 80 8.07 0.92 6.92
CA LEU A 80 8.23 -0.05 8.00
C LEU A 80 8.56 -1.45 7.44
N LYS A 81 9.59 -2.08 8.02
CA LYS A 81 9.95 -3.49 7.78
C LYS A 81 8.99 -4.44 8.50
N ASP A 82 8.97 -5.72 8.11
CA ASP A 82 8.07 -6.70 8.72
C ASP A 82 8.36 -6.88 10.21
N ASP A 83 9.64 -6.90 10.61
CA ASP A 83 10.03 -6.97 12.03
C ASP A 83 9.55 -5.75 12.83
N GLU A 84 9.60 -4.56 12.25
CA GLU A 84 9.10 -3.33 12.87
C GLU A 84 7.57 -3.36 13.02
N LEU A 85 6.86 -3.90 12.02
CA LEU A 85 5.41 -4.09 12.08
C LEU A 85 5.03 -5.11 13.16
N ARG A 86 5.75 -6.23 13.26
CA ARG A 86 5.54 -7.27 14.30
C ARG A 86 5.80 -6.74 15.70
N SER A 87 6.90 -6.02 15.89
CA SER A 87 7.23 -5.39 17.18
C SER A 87 6.16 -4.38 17.60
N LEU A 88 5.76 -3.49 16.68
CA LEU A 88 4.70 -2.51 16.92
C LEU A 88 3.35 -3.18 17.24
N SER A 89 3.01 -4.23 16.50
CA SER A 89 1.79 -5.03 16.66
C SER A 89 1.70 -5.67 18.03
N ALA A 90 2.76 -6.37 18.46
CA ALA A 90 2.83 -7.00 19.77
C ALA A 90 2.79 -5.97 20.92
N ALA A 91 3.53 -4.87 20.79
CA ALA A 91 3.51 -3.80 21.77
C ALA A 91 2.12 -3.14 21.88
N PHE A 92 1.44 -2.94 20.75
CA PHE A 92 0.09 -2.38 20.73
C PHE A 92 -0.90 -3.27 21.48
N GLU A 93 -0.94 -4.57 21.20
CA GLU A 93 -1.83 -5.52 21.88
C GLU A 93 -1.56 -5.60 23.39
N LYS A 94 -0.28 -5.55 23.80
CA LYS A 94 0.15 -5.61 25.20
C LYS A 94 -0.29 -4.39 26.01
N HIS A 95 -0.21 -3.19 25.45
CA HIS A 95 -0.45 -1.95 26.20
C HIS A 95 -1.82 -1.32 25.94
N ILE A 96 -2.51 -1.68 24.85
CA ILE A 96 -3.80 -1.09 24.43
C ILE A 96 -4.85 -2.20 24.29
N TYR A 97 -5.56 -2.47 25.39
CA TYR A 97 -6.63 -3.47 25.47
C TYR A 97 -8.04 -2.88 25.63
N ASP A 98 -8.15 -1.58 25.93
CA ASP A 98 -9.41 -0.91 26.26
C ASP A 98 -9.47 0.55 25.77
N VAL A 99 -8.72 1.45 26.40
CA VAL A 99 -8.74 2.90 26.25
C VAL A 99 -7.37 3.37 25.80
N ILE A 100 -7.37 4.24 24.80
CA ILE A 100 -6.16 4.86 24.28
C ILE A 100 -5.83 6.12 25.08
N SER A 101 -4.56 6.21 25.48
CA SER A 101 -3.99 7.39 26.12
C SER A 101 -2.59 7.67 25.58
N ALA A 102 -2.13 8.91 25.75
CA ALA A 102 -0.77 9.30 25.37
C ALA A 102 0.30 8.46 26.08
N SER A 103 0.07 8.08 27.35
CA SER A 103 1.02 7.27 28.12
C SER A 103 1.11 5.84 27.60
N LYS A 104 -0.02 5.20 27.28
CA LYS A 104 -0.04 3.86 26.68
C LYS A 104 0.62 3.86 25.31
N LEU A 105 0.27 4.82 24.44
CA LEU A 105 0.90 4.95 23.12
C LEU A 105 2.41 5.19 23.19
N ARG A 106 2.87 5.97 24.19
CA ARG A 106 4.30 6.19 24.39
C ARG A 106 5.02 4.88 24.72
N ARG A 107 4.47 4.05 25.62
CA ARG A 107 5.02 2.71 25.92
C ARG A 107 5.07 1.81 24.68
N VAL A 108 3.99 1.82 23.87
CA VAL A 108 3.95 1.07 22.61
C VAL A 108 5.09 1.48 21.67
N LEU A 109 5.29 2.78 21.48
CA LEU A 109 6.29 3.30 20.55
C LEU A 109 7.72 3.14 21.08
N GLU A 110 7.93 3.28 22.39
CA GLU A 110 9.21 3.01 23.05
C GLU A 110 9.60 1.52 22.90
N GLU A 111 8.68 0.59 23.18
CA GLU A 111 8.91 -0.86 23.01
C GLU A 111 9.14 -1.22 21.53
N ALA A 112 8.48 -0.51 20.60
CA ALA A 112 8.71 -0.63 19.16
C ALA A 112 9.98 0.09 18.67
N SER A 113 10.83 0.61 19.57
CA SER A 113 12.08 1.30 19.24
C SER A 113 11.91 2.51 18.29
N VAL A 114 10.81 3.25 18.44
CA VAL A 114 10.56 4.48 17.68
C VAL A 114 11.20 5.67 18.41
N GLU A 115 11.94 6.49 17.67
CA GLU A 115 12.59 7.70 18.18
C GLU A 115 11.61 8.61 18.94
N LYS A 116 12.08 9.25 20.02
CA LYS A 116 11.22 9.99 20.95
C LYS A 116 10.49 11.16 20.28
N GLU A 117 11.18 11.89 19.41
CA GLU A 117 10.65 13.02 18.65
C GLU A 117 9.53 12.56 17.70
N ILE A 118 9.79 11.48 16.94
CA ILE A 118 8.82 10.83 16.05
C ILE A 118 7.61 10.35 16.85
N SER A 119 7.86 9.76 18.03
CA SER A 119 6.82 9.23 18.90
C SER A 119 5.88 10.32 19.39
N ASN A 120 6.42 11.43 19.90
CA ASN A 120 5.61 12.54 20.41
C ASN A 120 4.75 13.17 19.30
N GLU A 121 5.30 13.39 18.11
CA GLU A 121 4.54 13.95 16.99
C GLU A 121 3.45 12.97 16.52
N THR A 122 3.77 11.67 16.45
CA THR A 122 2.83 10.61 16.06
C THR A 122 1.67 10.49 17.05
N ILE A 123 1.95 10.51 18.35
CA ILE A 123 0.93 10.47 19.41
C ILE A 123 0.01 11.69 19.32
N SER A 124 0.59 12.89 19.19
CA SER A 124 -0.18 14.13 19.06
C SER A 124 -1.10 14.11 17.84
N ASP A 125 -0.56 13.68 16.68
CA ASP A 125 -1.33 13.57 15.45
C ASP A 125 -2.44 12.53 15.55
N LEU A 126 -2.16 11.37 16.15
CA LEU A 126 -3.13 10.30 16.35
C LEU A 126 -4.27 10.78 17.24
N LEU A 127 -3.98 11.24 18.47
CA LEU A 127 -5.00 11.66 19.44
C LEU A 127 -5.87 12.80 18.89
N ARG A 128 -5.27 13.77 18.19
CA ARG A 128 -6.03 14.82 17.49
C ARG A 128 -6.98 14.22 16.45
N SER A 129 -6.51 13.25 15.66
CA SER A 129 -7.33 12.60 14.64
C SER A 129 -8.51 11.85 15.27
N LEU A 130 -8.27 11.13 16.37
CA LEU A 130 -9.32 10.43 17.11
C LEU A 130 -10.39 11.40 17.62
N ASN A 131 -9.97 12.52 18.23
CA ASN A 131 -10.89 13.55 18.71
C ASN A 131 -11.72 14.17 17.57
N ILE A 132 -11.14 14.38 16.38
CA ILE A 132 -11.89 14.91 15.24
C ILE A 132 -12.94 13.91 14.77
N VAL A 133 -12.61 12.61 14.72
CA VAL A 133 -13.55 11.59 14.24
C VAL A 133 -14.65 11.32 15.27
N SER A 134 -14.32 11.19 16.55
CA SER A 134 -15.30 10.97 17.62
C SER A 134 -16.36 12.07 17.64
N ASN A 135 -15.95 13.33 17.51
CA ASN A 135 -16.86 14.49 17.51
C ASN A 135 -17.75 14.59 16.27
N LYS A 136 -17.38 13.96 15.14
CA LYS A 136 -18.11 14.10 13.86
C LYS A 136 -18.87 12.86 13.43
N HIS A 137 -18.40 11.68 13.80
CA HIS A 137 -18.86 10.40 13.24
C HIS A 137 -19.22 9.35 14.28
N SER A 138 -19.19 9.72 15.57
CA SER A 138 -19.32 8.87 16.77
C SER A 138 -18.26 7.77 16.91
N THR A 139 -18.02 6.96 15.87
CA THR A 139 -17.00 5.89 15.86
C THR A 139 -16.11 5.96 14.62
N LEU A 140 -14.92 5.35 14.68
CA LEU A 140 -13.98 5.35 13.55
C LEU A 140 -14.48 4.45 12.42
N TYR A 141 -15.04 3.28 12.74
CA TYR A 141 -15.60 2.40 11.70
C TYR A 141 -16.75 3.06 10.96
N ALA A 142 -17.58 3.87 11.65
CA ALA A 142 -18.68 4.55 11.00
C ALA A 142 -18.20 5.63 10.02
N TRP A 143 -17.10 6.32 10.36
CA TRP A 143 -16.44 7.25 9.45
C TRP A 143 -15.98 6.57 8.15
N ILE A 144 -15.36 5.39 8.25
CA ILE A 144 -14.84 4.65 7.08
C ILE A 144 -15.99 4.02 6.27
N ALA A 145 -16.95 3.37 6.95
CA ALA A 145 -18.02 2.62 6.28
C ALA A 145 -18.94 3.51 5.43
N LYS A 146 -19.15 4.77 5.84
CA LYS A 146 -20.02 5.72 5.13
C LYS A 146 -19.38 6.32 3.88
N GLN A 147 -18.10 6.07 3.62
CA GLN A 147 -17.40 6.62 2.46
C GLN A 147 -17.92 6.02 1.15
N ARG A 148 -18.22 6.90 0.18
CA ARG A 148 -18.78 6.52 -1.14
C ARG A 148 -17.85 6.84 -2.31
N ARG A 149 -16.99 7.83 -2.15
CA ARG A 149 -16.10 8.34 -3.20
C ARG A 149 -14.68 8.30 -2.70
N LEU A 150 -13.78 7.74 -3.51
CA LEU A 150 -12.40 7.55 -3.12
C LEU A 150 -11.65 8.88 -2.97
N SER A 151 -11.95 9.86 -3.84
CA SER A 151 -11.37 11.20 -3.75
C SER A 151 -11.74 11.88 -2.42
N LYS A 152 -13.02 11.86 -2.05
CA LYS A 152 -13.50 12.41 -0.79
C LYS A 152 -12.87 11.69 0.41
N PHE A 153 -12.76 10.37 0.36
CA PHE A 153 -12.12 9.63 1.43
C PHE A 153 -10.63 9.99 1.56
N GLU A 154 -9.91 10.14 0.45
CA GLU A 154 -8.52 10.59 0.47
C GLU A 154 -8.37 12.00 1.05
N ASP A 155 -9.24 12.93 0.67
CA ASP A 155 -9.22 14.30 1.17
C ASP A 155 -9.48 14.35 2.68
N GLU A 156 -10.46 13.55 3.16
CA GLU A 156 -10.74 13.41 4.59
C GLU A 156 -9.56 12.78 5.34
N VAL A 157 -8.96 11.72 4.81
CA VAL A 157 -7.77 11.09 5.41
C VAL A 157 -6.61 12.10 5.52
N ARG A 158 -6.34 12.87 4.46
CA ARG A 158 -5.29 13.89 4.47
C ARG A 158 -5.58 14.98 5.50
N LYS A 159 -6.81 15.48 5.55
CA LYS A 159 -7.23 16.52 6.49
C LYS A 159 -7.22 16.05 7.94
N ILE A 160 -7.83 14.89 8.19
CA ILE A 160 -8.07 14.35 9.52
C ILE A 160 -6.80 13.73 10.08
N ILE A 161 -6.10 12.87 9.35
CA ILE A 161 -4.92 12.14 9.86
C ILE A 161 -3.65 12.98 9.72
N PHE A 162 -3.48 13.65 8.58
CA PHE A 162 -2.21 14.29 8.22
C PHE A 162 -2.24 15.83 8.26
N LYS A 163 -3.22 16.45 8.92
CA LYS A 163 -3.34 17.92 9.07
C LYS A 163 -3.36 18.69 7.74
N GLY A 164 -3.82 18.07 6.65
CA GLY A 164 -3.79 18.66 5.31
C GLY A 164 -2.38 18.80 4.72
N ARG A 165 -1.35 18.23 5.34
CA ARG A 165 0.03 18.26 4.83
C ARG A 165 0.12 17.49 3.51
N GLY A 166 0.96 18.00 2.61
CA GLY A 166 1.26 17.39 1.31
C GLY A 166 2.56 16.59 1.30
N GLY A 167 2.99 16.20 0.09
CA GLY A 167 4.30 15.58 -0.15
C GLY A 167 4.30 14.06 -0.25
N SER A 168 5.43 13.51 -0.70
CA SER A 168 5.60 12.08 -0.97
C SER A 168 5.46 11.23 0.31
N ARG A 169 6.06 11.69 1.41
CA ARG A 169 6.01 11.04 2.73
C ARG A 169 4.58 10.90 3.25
N VAL A 170 3.82 12.00 3.28
CA VAL A 170 2.40 11.97 3.67
C VAL A 170 1.57 11.13 2.72
N SER A 171 1.83 11.23 1.41
CA SER A 171 1.13 10.41 0.42
C SER A 171 1.36 8.91 0.63
N ARG A 172 2.53 8.49 1.11
CA ARG A 172 2.78 7.08 1.47
C ARG A 172 1.83 6.61 2.59
N GLY A 173 1.77 7.37 3.68
CA GLY A 173 0.91 7.06 4.83
C GLY A 173 -0.57 7.08 4.46
N ALA A 174 -1.02 8.11 3.74
CA ALA A 174 -2.41 8.23 3.31
C ALA A 174 -2.84 7.08 2.38
N ARG A 175 -1.98 6.71 1.41
CA ARG A 175 -2.25 5.59 0.49
C ARG A 175 -2.31 4.25 1.21
N LEU A 176 -1.39 4.02 2.17
CA LEU A 176 -1.43 2.84 3.03
C LEU A 176 -2.74 2.75 3.79
N PHE A 177 -3.13 3.82 4.50
CA PHE A 177 -4.38 3.84 5.26
C PHE A 177 -5.59 3.51 4.38
N ILE A 178 -5.69 4.17 3.23
CA ILE A 178 -6.82 4.00 2.31
C ILE A 178 -6.85 2.58 1.74
N ARG A 179 -5.74 2.07 1.19
CA ARG A 179 -5.75 0.76 0.50
C ARG A 179 -6.13 -0.41 1.42
N ILE A 180 -5.85 -0.28 2.72
CA ILE A 180 -6.22 -1.30 3.70
C ILE A 180 -7.74 -1.45 3.79
N PHE A 181 -8.50 -0.35 3.61
CA PHE A 181 -9.95 -0.36 3.84
C PHE A 181 -10.82 -0.47 2.59
N ILE A 182 -10.27 -0.25 1.39
CA ILE A 182 -11.05 -0.15 0.14
C ILE A 182 -11.00 -1.41 -0.74
N HIS A 183 -10.43 -2.53 -0.27
CA HIS A 183 -10.30 -3.76 -1.05
C HIS A 183 -10.75 -5.00 -0.29
N GLU A 184 -11.42 -5.94 -0.98
CA GLU A 184 -12.02 -7.14 -0.39
C GLU A 184 -11.00 -8.13 0.21
N THR A 185 -9.76 -8.13 -0.30
CA THR A 185 -8.70 -9.02 0.21
C THR A 185 -8.02 -8.46 1.47
N ASN A 186 -8.30 -7.20 1.84
CA ASN A 186 -7.72 -6.52 3.01
C ASN A 186 -8.75 -6.48 4.15
N ILE A 187 -9.10 -5.28 4.65
CA ILE A 187 -10.08 -5.08 5.72
C ILE A 187 -11.24 -4.27 5.11
N PRO A 188 -12.24 -4.91 4.47
CA PRO A 188 -13.20 -4.22 3.60
C PRO A 188 -14.26 -3.38 4.35
N LEU A 189 -13.82 -2.36 5.09
CA LEU A 189 -14.66 -1.47 5.86
C LEU A 189 -15.28 -0.36 5.03
N ALA A 190 -14.59 0.16 4.01
CA ALA A 190 -15.12 1.20 3.12
C ALA A 190 -16.11 0.59 2.12
N PHE A 191 -17.19 0.02 2.63
CA PHE A 191 -18.09 -0.92 1.95
C PHE A 191 -18.59 -0.45 0.58
N LYS A 192 -19.03 0.81 0.48
CA LYS A 192 -19.55 1.38 -0.78
C LYS A 192 -18.45 1.61 -1.82
N ILE A 193 -17.18 1.66 -1.40
CA ILE A 193 -16.02 1.72 -2.31
C ILE A 193 -15.60 0.31 -2.72
N VAL A 194 -15.53 -0.62 -1.76
CA VAL A 194 -15.10 -2.02 -1.98
C VAL A 194 -15.95 -2.71 -3.05
N HIS A 195 -17.28 -2.56 -2.97
CA HIS A 195 -18.22 -3.31 -3.82
C HIS A 195 -18.65 -2.56 -5.09
N THR A 196 -17.97 -1.49 -5.45
CA THR A 196 -18.24 -0.72 -6.67
C THR A 196 -16.95 -0.50 -7.46
N PRO A 197 -16.99 -0.11 -8.75
CA PRO A 197 -15.78 0.24 -9.50
C PRO A 197 -14.97 1.42 -8.91
N GLU A 198 -15.44 2.04 -7.82
CA GLU A 198 -14.77 3.15 -7.15
C GLU A 198 -13.38 2.78 -6.62
N TYR A 199 -13.16 1.55 -6.14
CA TYR A 199 -11.83 1.13 -5.68
C TYR A 199 -10.77 1.17 -6.79
N LYS A 200 -11.17 0.97 -8.06
CA LYS A 200 -10.29 1.03 -9.23
C LYS A 200 -9.74 2.43 -9.50
N LYS A 201 -10.31 3.47 -8.85
CA LYS A 201 -9.78 4.84 -8.90
C LYS A 201 -8.55 5.02 -8.01
N TYR A 202 -8.14 4.01 -7.24
CA TYR A 202 -6.97 4.06 -6.40
C TYR A 202 -5.70 4.37 -7.20
N ILE A 203 -5.01 5.43 -6.77
CA ILE A 203 -3.75 5.84 -7.37
C ILE A 203 -2.62 5.29 -6.53
N LEU A 204 -1.84 4.37 -7.11
CA LEU A 204 -0.69 3.75 -6.46
C LEU A 204 0.30 4.81 -5.94
N HIS A 205 0.95 4.54 -4.81
CA HIS A 205 2.03 5.39 -4.32
C HIS A 205 3.18 5.42 -5.34
N GLY A 206 3.53 4.25 -5.89
CA GLY A 206 4.63 4.08 -6.84
C GLY A 206 5.97 4.26 -6.14
N ASP A 207 6.24 3.44 -5.13
CA ASP A 207 7.55 3.36 -4.47
C ASP A 207 8.62 2.76 -5.40
N MET A 208 9.86 2.74 -4.90
CA MET A 208 11.00 2.22 -5.64
C MET A 208 10.84 0.75 -6.05
N TYR A 209 10.30 -0.12 -5.20
CA TYR A 209 10.16 -1.55 -5.50
C TYR A 209 9.09 -1.78 -6.57
N THR A 210 7.93 -1.14 -6.40
CA THR A 210 6.85 -1.15 -7.40
C THR A 210 7.33 -0.64 -8.76
N ALA A 211 8.06 0.49 -8.76
CA ALA A 211 8.63 1.07 -9.97
C ALA A 211 9.69 0.17 -10.62
N LEU A 212 10.54 -0.48 -9.80
CA LEU A 212 11.57 -1.38 -10.28
C LEU A 212 10.97 -2.57 -11.01
N VAL A 213 9.94 -3.21 -10.43
CA VAL A 213 9.24 -4.33 -11.09
C VAL A 213 8.59 -3.87 -12.38
N THR A 214 7.86 -2.76 -12.34
CA THR A 214 7.17 -2.22 -13.52
C THR A 214 8.13 -2.02 -14.69
N LEU A 215 9.29 -1.39 -14.45
CA LEU A 215 10.27 -1.12 -15.49
C LEU A 215 11.03 -2.37 -15.91
N ARG A 216 11.55 -3.17 -14.97
CA ARG A 216 12.40 -4.32 -15.29
C ARG A 216 11.64 -5.45 -15.97
N SER A 217 10.35 -5.58 -15.69
CA SER A 217 9.51 -6.60 -16.28
C SER A 217 9.01 -6.27 -17.68
N GLY A 218 9.07 -5.00 -18.11
CA GLY A 218 8.51 -4.55 -19.39
C GLY A 218 7.00 -4.30 -19.34
N ALA A 219 6.38 -4.26 -18.15
CA ALA A 219 4.93 -4.07 -17.97
C ALA A 219 4.37 -2.74 -18.53
N PHE A 220 5.23 -1.86 -19.05
CA PHE A 220 4.89 -0.53 -19.55
C PHE A 220 5.05 -0.38 -21.08
N GLU A 221 5.58 -1.39 -21.78
CA GLU A 221 6.06 -1.24 -23.18
C GLU A 221 4.97 -0.83 -24.19
N ASP A 222 3.74 -1.26 -23.94
CA ASP A 222 2.56 -1.00 -24.75
C ASP A 222 1.89 0.35 -24.44
N ILE A 223 2.39 1.11 -23.46
CA ILE A 223 1.80 2.39 -23.07
C ILE A 223 2.32 3.51 -23.99
N PRO A 224 1.44 4.19 -24.75
CA PRO A 224 1.84 5.24 -25.69
C PRO A 224 1.94 6.60 -24.99
N THR A 225 2.92 6.75 -24.09
CA THR A 225 3.23 8.02 -23.43
C THR A 225 4.65 8.47 -23.72
N LEU A 226 4.88 9.79 -23.75
CA LEU A 226 6.22 10.35 -23.95
C LEU A 226 7.26 9.78 -22.96
N THR A 227 6.86 9.55 -21.72
CA THR A 227 7.72 8.92 -20.70
C THR A 227 8.06 7.48 -21.06
N SER A 228 7.08 6.68 -21.49
CA SER A 228 7.30 5.30 -21.95
C SER A 228 8.25 5.25 -23.14
N GLU A 229 8.03 6.08 -24.17
CA GLU A 229 8.90 6.14 -25.36
C GLU A 229 10.35 6.51 -25.01
N ARG A 230 10.54 7.49 -24.13
CA ARG A 230 11.87 7.86 -23.63
C ARG A 230 12.56 6.72 -22.90
N ILE A 231 11.82 5.93 -22.11
CA ILE A 231 12.37 4.77 -21.42
C ILE A 231 12.74 3.68 -22.44
N LYS A 232 11.84 3.35 -23.38
CA LYS A 232 12.09 2.38 -24.46
C LYS A 232 13.32 2.73 -25.28
N ALA A 233 13.48 3.98 -25.68
CA ALA A 233 14.65 4.45 -26.42
C ALA A 233 15.97 4.25 -25.63
N ARG A 234 15.96 4.53 -24.31
CA ARG A 234 17.14 4.32 -23.45
C ARG A 234 17.46 2.84 -23.25
N ILE A 235 16.44 1.99 -23.12
CA ILE A 235 16.57 0.54 -23.06
C ILE A 235 17.16 0.02 -24.36
N ALA A 236 16.60 0.41 -25.52
CA ALA A 236 17.09 0.02 -26.83
C ALA A 236 18.55 0.41 -27.04
N LYS A 237 18.94 1.64 -26.68
CA LYS A 237 20.34 2.10 -26.73
C LYS A 237 21.26 1.23 -25.88
N ARG A 238 20.80 0.81 -24.69
CA ARG A 238 21.59 -0.05 -23.79
C ARG A 238 21.72 -1.48 -24.31
N ILE A 239 20.68 -2.04 -24.93
CA ILE A 239 20.71 -3.37 -25.56
C ILE A 239 21.65 -3.35 -26.77
N LEU A 240 21.58 -2.31 -27.61
CA LEU A 240 22.47 -2.15 -28.76
C LEU A 240 23.94 -2.03 -28.35
N CYS A 241 24.23 -1.32 -27.26
CA CYS A 241 25.57 -1.27 -26.70
C CYS A 241 26.06 -2.67 -26.28
N GLU A 242 25.21 -3.44 -25.58
CA GLU A 242 25.56 -4.78 -25.11
C GLU A 242 25.94 -5.72 -26.25
N ALA A 243 25.13 -5.70 -27.33
CA ALA A 243 25.36 -6.50 -28.52
C ALA A 243 26.65 -6.11 -29.27
N ARG A 244 27.09 -4.85 -29.18
CA ARG A 244 28.31 -4.36 -29.85
C ARG A 244 29.58 -4.52 -29.02
N GLU A 245 29.50 -4.29 -27.71
CA GLU A 245 30.66 -4.10 -26.83
C GLU A 245 30.81 -5.21 -25.78
N GLY A 246 29.97 -6.25 -25.80
CA GLY A 246 30.05 -7.38 -24.87
C GLY A 246 29.62 -7.02 -23.43
N GLY A 247 28.80 -5.99 -23.26
CA GLY A 247 28.10 -5.63 -22.01
C GLY A 247 28.92 -4.93 -20.92
N SER A 248 30.21 -5.25 -20.76
CA SER A 248 31.06 -4.75 -19.65
C SER A 248 31.30 -3.24 -19.66
N ARG A 249 31.25 -2.60 -20.85
CA ARG A 249 31.47 -1.15 -21.03
C ARG A 249 30.17 -0.34 -21.03
N CYS A 250 29.02 -1.00 -21.01
CA CYS A 250 27.72 -0.36 -21.21
C CYS A 250 27.11 0.10 -19.88
N ARG A 251 26.97 1.43 -19.71
CA ARG A 251 26.41 2.04 -18.50
C ARG A 251 24.97 1.65 -18.25
N ASP A 252 24.62 1.47 -16.98
CA ASP A 252 23.25 1.24 -16.54
C ASP A 252 22.31 2.41 -16.85
N VAL A 253 21.02 2.10 -17.01
CA VAL A 253 19.99 3.10 -17.26
C VAL A 253 19.40 3.56 -15.93
N VAL A 254 19.77 4.77 -15.52
CA VAL A 254 19.28 5.37 -14.26
C VAL A 254 18.08 6.28 -14.52
N PHE A 255 17.00 6.10 -13.75
CA PHE A 255 15.83 6.97 -13.73
C PHE A 255 15.58 7.55 -12.34
N ARG A 256 15.13 8.81 -12.28
CA ARG A 256 14.63 9.39 -11.02
C ARG A 256 13.20 8.90 -10.78
N LEU A 257 12.88 8.44 -9.58
CA LEU A 257 11.53 7.91 -9.28
C LEU A 257 10.44 8.92 -9.63
N GLU A 258 10.65 10.20 -9.33
CA GLU A 258 9.69 11.28 -9.61
C GLU A 258 9.37 11.42 -11.11
N SER A 259 10.35 11.20 -11.98
CA SER A 259 10.19 11.32 -13.44
C SER A 259 9.37 10.18 -14.06
N ILE A 260 9.31 9.03 -13.40
CA ILE A 260 8.61 7.84 -13.91
C ILE A 260 7.33 7.52 -13.14
N ARG A 261 7.11 8.14 -11.97
CA ARG A 261 5.97 7.82 -11.08
C ARG A 261 4.61 7.93 -11.79
N GLY A 262 4.46 8.90 -12.70
CA GLY A 262 3.25 9.04 -13.50
C GLY A 262 2.99 7.82 -14.40
N LEU A 263 4.04 7.28 -15.03
CA LEU A 263 3.94 6.06 -15.83
C LEU A 263 3.59 4.86 -14.95
N ILE A 264 4.27 4.67 -13.81
CA ILE A 264 3.98 3.57 -12.88
C ILE A 264 2.52 3.60 -12.43
N ARG A 265 2.00 4.79 -12.13
CA ARG A 265 0.60 4.99 -11.76
C ARG A 265 -0.37 4.63 -12.88
N HIS A 266 -0.02 4.98 -14.12
CA HIS A 266 -0.81 4.61 -15.28
C HIS A 266 -0.81 3.10 -15.50
N VAL A 267 0.35 2.44 -15.44
CA VAL A 267 0.50 0.98 -15.58
C VAL A 267 -0.39 0.25 -14.57
N GLY A 268 -0.32 0.62 -13.30
CA GLY A 268 -1.15 0.00 -12.27
C GLY A 268 -2.65 0.32 -12.40
N LYS A 269 -3.02 1.45 -13.02
CA LYS A 269 -4.42 1.76 -13.30
C LYS A 269 -4.99 0.87 -14.41
N ILE A 270 -4.20 0.60 -15.45
CA ILE A 270 -4.62 -0.22 -16.59
C ILE A 270 -4.47 -1.73 -16.33
N SER A 271 -3.89 -2.15 -15.20
CA SER A 271 -3.78 -3.58 -14.84
C SER A 271 -5.09 -4.22 -14.37
N GLY A 272 -6.21 -3.49 -14.37
CA GLY A 272 -7.52 -3.95 -13.93
C GLY A 272 -7.76 -3.84 -12.43
N ASP A 273 -6.72 -4.07 -11.62
CA ASP A 273 -6.74 -3.89 -10.16
C ASP A 273 -5.47 -3.17 -9.64
N PRO A 274 -5.53 -1.86 -9.35
CA PRO A 274 -4.37 -1.10 -8.92
C PRO A 274 -3.87 -1.46 -7.51
N ILE A 275 -4.72 -2.05 -6.66
CA ILE A 275 -4.35 -2.41 -5.28
C ILE A 275 -3.56 -3.71 -5.28
N LEU A 276 -4.07 -4.71 -6.00
CA LEU A 276 -3.37 -5.98 -6.18
C LEU A 276 -2.09 -5.79 -6.99
N TYR A 277 -2.09 -4.91 -8.00
CA TYR A 277 -0.88 -4.57 -8.73
C TYR A 277 0.18 -3.95 -7.80
N GLU A 278 -0.17 -2.95 -6.98
CA GLU A 278 0.76 -2.35 -6.03
C GLU A 278 1.33 -3.40 -5.07
N ARG A 279 0.46 -4.26 -4.52
CA ARG A 279 0.87 -5.30 -3.57
C ARG A 279 1.83 -6.30 -4.22
N GLY A 280 1.47 -6.83 -5.38
CA GLY A 280 2.28 -7.81 -6.10
C GLY A 280 3.61 -7.23 -6.55
N ALA A 281 3.61 -6.03 -7.14
CA ALA A 281 4.82 -5.36 -7.60
C ALA A 281 5.75 -4.98 -6.43
N TYR A 282 5.19 -4.56 -5.30
CA TYR A 282 5.98 -4.27 -4.10
C TYR A 282 6.68 -5.53 -3.58
N ASP A 283 5.94 -6.63 -3.40
CA ASP A 283 6.48 -7.90 -2.90
C ASP A 283 7.56 -8.46 -3.82
N ILE A 284 7.28 -8.53 -5.12
CA ILE A 284 8.25 -8.96 -6.14
C ILE A 284 9.49 -8.06 -6.10
N GLY A 285 9.28 -6.74 -6.01
CA GLY A 285 10.33 -5.75 -6.04
C GLY A 285 11.27 -5.87 -4.84
N MET A 286 10.70 -6.06 -3.65
CA MET A 286 11.43 -6.18 -2.40
C MET A 286 12.17 -7.51 -2.28
N LYS A 287 11.49 -8.64 -2.54
CA LYS A 287 12.04 -9.99 -2.30
C LYS A 287 12.92 -10.50 -3.43
N TYR A 288 12.70 -10.03 -4.66
CA TYR A 288 13.36 -10.59 -5.84
C TYR A 288 14.14 -9.55 -6.64
N CYS A 289 13.48 -8.49 -7.13
CA CYS A 289 14.14 -7.56 -8.06
C CYS A 289 15.27 -6.77 -7.42
N LYS A 290 15.16 -6.38 -6.14
CA LYS A 290 16.22 -5.65 -5.41
C LYS A 290 17.56 -6.39 -5.46
N GLU A 291 17.53 -7.71 -5.32
CA GLU A 291 18.71 -8.59 -5.24
C GLU A 291 18.92 -9.42 -6.52
N LEU A 292 18.20 -9.11 -7.60
CA LEU A 292 18.28 -9.79 -8.90
C LEU A 292 18.06 -11.30 -8.85
N LYS A 293 17.23 -11.80 -7.92
CA LYS A 293 16.83 -13.21 -7.80
C LYS A 293 15.86 -13.62 -8.92
N CYS A 294 16.33 -13.59 -10.17
CA CYS A 294 15.49 -13.74 -11.36
C CYS A 294 14.97 -15.18 -11.54
N ASP A 295 15.74 -16.19 -11.12
CA ASP A 295 15.41 -17.60 -11.37
C ASP A 295 14.27 -18.13 -10.49
N THR A 296 14.09 -17.51 -9.32
CA THR A 296 13.02 -17.83 -8.36
C THR A 296 11.88 -16.80 -8.37
N CYS A 297 11.96 -15.80 -9.26
CA CYS A 297 10.96 -14.74 -9.36
C CYS A 297 9.61 -15.27 -9.90
N PRO A 298 8.46 -14.83 -9.36
CA PRO A 298 7.13 -15.19 -9.88
C PRO A 298 6.87 -14.77 -11.35
N LEU A 299 7.71 -13.88 -11.90
CA LEU A 299 7.65 -13.40 -13.29
C LEU A 299 8.74 -14.00 -14.19
N ARG A 300 9.50 -15.01 -13.74
CA ARG A 300 10.73 -15.48 -14.40
C ARG A 300 10.57 -15.83 -15.88
N ASP A 301 9.39 -16.31 -16.26
CA ASP A 301 8.99 -16.84 -17.56
C ASP A 301 8.47 -15.77 -18.52
N MET A 302 8.14 -14.57 -18.01
CA MET A 302 7.55 -13.48 -18.81
C MET A 302 8.23 -12.13 -18.69
N CYS A 303 9.04 -11.93 -17.65
CA CYS A 303 9.80 -10.72 -17.44
C CYS A 303 10.82 -10.50 -18.56
N LYS A 304 10.89 -9.27 -19.07
CA LYS A 304 11.92 -8.84 -20.04
C LYS A 304 13.34 -8.77 -19.46
N ARG A 305 13.45 -8.84 -18.12
CA ARG A 305 14.72 -8.84 -17.36
C ARG A 305 15.62 -7.67 -17.71
N TYR A 306 15.08 -6.44 -17.74
CA TYR A 306 15.90 -5.22 -17.90
C TYR A 306 16.69 -4.90 -16.61
N ILE A 307 17.54 -5.83 -16.16
CA ILE A 307 18.26 -5.80 -14.88
C ILE A 307 19.19 -4.59 -14.75
N PHE A 308 19.67 -4.04 -15.86
CA PHE A 308 20.49 -2.84 -15.96
C PHE A 308 19.74 -1.53 -15.63
N ILE A 309 18.41 -1.58 -15.42
CA ILE A 309 17.65 -0.40 -14.96
C ILE A 309 17.89 -0.19 -13.47
N LYS A 310 18.26 1.05 -13.09
CA LYS A 310 18.44 1.50 -11.71
C LYS A 310 17.56 2.72 -11.40
N LEU A 311 17.14 2.84 -10.15
CA LEU A 311 16.32 3.96 -9.67
C LEU A 311 17.10 4.83 -8.68
N LYS A 312 16.94 6.15 -8.80
CA LYS A 312 17.44 7.18 -7.90
C LYS A 312 16.29 8.02 -7.35
#